data_AF-A0A7X0Y345-F1
#
_entry.id   AF-A0A7X0Y345-F1
#
_cell.length_a   1.000
_cell.length_b   1.000
_cell.length_c   1.000
_cell.angle_alpha   90.00
_cell.angle_beta   90.00
_cell.angle_gamma   90.00
#
_symmetry.space_group_name_H-M   'P 1'
#
loop_
_entity.id
_entity.type
_entity.pdbx_description
1 polymer ?
#
loop_
_entity_poly.entity_id
_entity_poly.type
_entity_poly.pdbx_seq_one_letter_code
_entity_poly.pdbx_strand_id
1 'polypeptide(L)'
;RDLVTSKDQKVEMVMSKGATELKRVTVNVNDAPIPKYTLTANDYTVGEEHITGTYDKEGTKVVLYIDGKVAKNSVLDPETMTYKVAASNLVTSKDQKVEMVMSKGATELKRVTVNVLP
;
A
#
# COMPACT_ATOMS: atom_id res chain seq x y z
N ARG A 1 38.03 -23.72 -9.58
CA ARG A 1 37.28 -24.88 -10.09
C ARG A 1 36.10 -25.06 -9.16
N ASP A 2 34.89 -24.84 -9.69
CA ASP A 2 33.64 -25.55 -9.38
C ASP A 2 33.17 -25.65 -7.92
N LEU A 3 31.90 -25.57 -7.51
CA LEU A 3 30.58 -25.43 -8.10
C LEU A 3 29.66 -25.38 -6.86
N VAL A 4 28.74 -24.41 -6.76
CA VAL A 4 27.52 -24.51 -5.94
C VAL A 4 26.50 -23.67 -6.72
N THR A 5 25.54 -24.13 -7.53
CA THR A 5 24.54 -25.23 -7.53
C THR A 5 23.50 -25.19 -6.42
N SER A 6 22.40 -24.48 -6.77
CA SER A 6 20.99 -24.90 -6.63
C SER A 6 20.20 -24.65 -5.33
N LYS A 7 19.09 -23.90 -5.54
CA LYS A 7 17.69 -24.08 -5.09
C LYS A 7 17.33 -24.28 -3.60
N ASP A 8 16.56 -23.29 -3.14
CA ASP A 8 15.39 -23.35 -2.26
C ASP A 8 15.54 -23.55 -0.72
N GLN A 9 14.87 -22.63 -0.01
CA GLN A 9 14.39 -22.64 1.39
C GLN A 9 15.37 -22.40 2.55
N LYS A 10 15.04 -21.42 3.41
CA LYS A 10 14.48 -21.64 4.77
C LYS A 10 14.12 -20.30 5.45
N VAL A 11 12.85 -20.08 5.82
CA VAL A 11 12.30 -20.17 7.19
C VAL A 11 13.01 -19.26 8.20
N GLU A 12 12.39 -18.11 8.52
CA GLU A 12 12.79 -17.27 9.66
C GLU A 12 12.02 -17.69 10.92
N MET A 13 12.67 -18.46 11.78
CA MET A 13 12.45 -18.39 13.23
C MET A 13 13.81 -18.38 13.90
N VAL A 14 14.25 -17.23 14.41
CA VAL A 14 15.09 -17.13 15.62
C VAL A 14 15.06 -15.71 16.21
N MET A 15 14.33 -15.59 17.33
CA MET A 15 14.69 -14.98 18.61
C MET A 15 15.92 -14.02 18.66
N SER A 16 15.62 -12.75 18.97
CA SER A 16 16.38 -11.70 19.70
C SER A 16 17.91 -11.74 19.77
N LYS A 17 18.56 -10.62 19.37
CA LYS A 17 19.43 -9.76 20.23
C LYS A 17 20.29 -8.84 19.36
N GLY A 18 20.26 -7.54 19.66
CA GLY A 18 21.29 -6.60 19.22
C GLY A 18 20.72 -5.28 18.76
N ALA A 19 20.82 -4.26 19.62
CA ALA A 19 20.65 -2.88 19.22
C ALA A 19 21.68 -2.56 18.12
N THR A 20 21.21 -2.40 16.91
CA THR A 20 21.98 -1.80 15.84
C THR A 20 20.98 -0.98 15.06
N GLU A 21 21.18 0.33 15.10
CA GLU A 21 20.45 1.30 14.30
C GLU A 21 20.24 0.71 12.91
N LEU A 22 18.97 0.61 12.50
CA LEU A 22 18.61 0.34 11.12
C LEU A 22 19.16 1.53 10.32
N LYS A 23 20.42 1.37 9.90
CA LYS A 23 21.12 2.19 8.94
C LYS A 23 20.14 2.34 7.78
N ARG A 24 19.51 3.51 7.66
CA ARG A 24 18.67 3.81 6.49
C ARG A 24 19.57 3.56 5.30
N VAL A 25 19.28 2.49 4.56
CA VAL A 25 19.88 2.29 3.25
C VAL A 25 19.38 3.48 2.45
N THR A 26 20.24 4.48 2.26
CA THR A 26 20.03 5.47 1.21
C THR A 26 20.09 4.66 -0.07
N VAL A 27 18.93 4.21 -0.52
CA VAL A 27 18.80 3.50 -1.79
C VAL A 27 19.11 4.56 -2.84
N ASN A 28 20.36 4.58 -3.30
CA ASN A 28 20.75 5.37 -4.47
C ASN A 28 20.05 4.73 -5.68
N VAL A 29 18.80 5.09 -5.90
CA VAL A 29 18.11 4.79 -7.14
C VAL A 29 18.56 5.87 -8.11
N ASN A 30 19.29 5.48 -9.14
CA ASN A 30 19.44 6.29 -10.34
C ASN A 30 18.02 6.45 -10.93
N ASP A 31 17.28 7.45 -10.45
CA ASP A 31 15.87 7.60 -10.75
C ASP A 31 15.71 8.16 -12.17
N ALA A 32 15.49 7.27 -13.13
CA ALA A 32 14.54 7.56 -14.19
C ALA A 32 13.31 8.22 -13.53
N PRO A 33 12.73 9.29 -14.11
CA PRO A 33 11.66 10.02 -13.45
C PRO A 33 10.59 9.03 -13.00
N ILE A 34 10.42 8.90 -11.67
CA ILE A 34 9.37 8.08 -11.08
C ILE A 34 8.09 8.59 -11.75
N PRO A 35 7.38 7.74 -12.52
CA PRO A 35 6.15 8.18 -13.16
C PRO A 35 5.25 8.78 -12.08
N LYS A 36 4.93 10.06 -12.25
CA LYS A 36 4.13 10.81 -11.27
C LYS A 36 2.67 10.38 -11.40
N TYR A 37 2.35 9.21 -10.84
CA TYR A 37 0.96 8.75 -10.75
C TYR A 37 0.22 9.55 -9.70
N THR A 38 -1.00 9.96 -10.03
CA THR A 38 -1.92 10.59 -9.07
C THR A 38 -2.63 9.53 -8.25
N LEU A 39 -2.43 9.51 -6.93
CA LEU A 39 -3.25 8.74 -6.00
C LEU A 39 -3.36 9.60 -4.75
N THR A 40 -4.58 9.88 -4.34
CA THR A 40 -4.88 10.63 -3.11
C THR A 40 -5.88 9.84 -2.29
N ALA A 41 -5.91 10.08 -0.99
CA ALA A 41 -6.96 9.59 -0.12
C ALA A 41 -7.38 10.75 0.78
N ASN A 42 -8.69 10.96 0.90
CA ASN A 42 -9.24 11.89 1.87
C ASN A 42 -9.08 11.31 3.28
N ASP A 43 -9.07 12.19 4.28
CA ASP A 43 -9.14 11.79 5.67
C ASP A 43 -10.38 10.93 5.91
N TYR A 44 -10.25 9.93 6.78
CA TYR A 44 -11.32 9.01 7.12
C TYR A 44 -11.57 9.04 8.62
N THR A 45 -12.81 9.30 9.02
CA THR A 45 -13.22 9.24 10.42
C THR A 45 -13.80 7.86 10.72
N VAL A 46 -13.39 7.24 11.83
CA VAL A 46 -13.91 5.93 12.22
C VAL A 46 -15.44 5.96 12.30
N GLY A 47 -16.09 5.01 11.62
CA GLY A 47 -17.55 4.93 11.52
C GLY A 47 -18.14 5.57 10.24
N GLU A 48 -17.35 6.32 9.46
CA GLU A 48 -17.77 6.72 8.12
C GLU A 48 -17.95 5.50 7.21
N GLU A 49 -18.88 5.60 6.26
CA GLU A 49 -19.18 4.47 5.38
C GLU A 49 -18.03 4.17 4.42
N HIS A 50 -17.37 5.20 3.89
CA HIS A 50 -16.47 5.08 2.75
C HIS A 50 -15.18 5.88 2.90
N ILE A 51 -14.07 5.31 2.45
CA ILE A 51 -12.87 6.07 2.09
C ILE A 51 -12.99 6.49 0.63
N THR A 52 -12.65 7.74 0.34
CA THR A 52 -12.70 8.32 -1.01
C THR A 52 -11.37 8.97 -1.38
N GLY A 53 -11.17 9.20 -2.67
CA GLY A 53 -9.98 9.87 -3.18
C GLY A 53 -9.96 9.89 -4.71
N THR A 54 -8.85 10.35 -5.27
CA THR A 54 -8.62 10.40 -6.72
C THR A 54 -7.53 9.43 -7.14
N TYR A 55 -7.60 8.98 -8.39
CA TYR A 55 -6.63 8.05 -8.97
C TYR A 55 -6.25 8.47 -10.40
N ASP A 56 -5.08 8.05 -10.83
CA ASP A 56 -4.53 8.23 -12.16
C ASP A 56 -5.22 7.32 -13.17
N LYS A 57 -5.42 7.80 -14.40
CA LYS A 57 -6.00 7.04 -15.51
C LYS A 57 -5.27 5.73 -15.84
N GLU A 58 -3.98 5.63 -15.50
CA GLU A 58 -3.19 4.41 -15.70
C GLU A 58 -3.57 3.29 -14.70
N GLY A 59 -4.23 3.66 -13.60
CA GLY A 59 -4.72 2.75 -12.58
C GLY A 59 -5.93 1.97 -13.06
N THR A 60 -5.82 0.64 -13.04
CA THR A 60 -6.94 -0.27 -13.35
C THR A 60 -7.68 -0.74 -12.10
N LYS A 61 -7.05 -0.61 -10.93
CA LYS A 61 -7.59 -1.00 -9.63
C LYS A 61 -7.07 -0.06 -8.55
N VAL A 62 -7.93 0.23 -7.57
CA VAL A 62 -7.55 0.82 -6.29
C VAL A 62 -8.06 -0.10 -5.19
N VAL A 63 -7.20 -0.44 -4.23
CA VAL A 63 -7.47 -1.47 -3.21
C VAL A 63 -7.13 -0.92 -1.84
N LEU A 64 -8.04 -1.15 -0.90
CA LEU A 64 -7.86 -0.87 0.52
C LEU A 64 -7.02 -1.98 1.15
N TYR A 65 -5.96 -1.56 1.83
CA TYR A 65 -5.13 -2.38 2.70
C TYR A 65 -5.26 -1.93 4.14
N ILE A 66 -5.30 -2.91 5.05
CA ILE A 66 -5.30 -2.69 6.49
C ILE A 66 -4.23 -3.60 7.08
N ASP A 67 -3.29 -3.00 7.81
CA ASP A 67 -2.15 -3.70 8.43
C ASP A 67 -1.38 -4.59 7.43
N GLY A 68 -1.20 -4.06 6.21
CA GLY A 68 -0.48 -4.73 5.12
C GLY A 68 -1.26 -5.83 4.39
N LYS A 69 -2.51 -6.10 4.76
CA LYS A 69 -3.36 -7.11 4.12
C LYS A 69 -4.41 -6.46 3.23
N VAL A 70 -4.73 -7.12 2.11
CA VAL A 70 -5.85 -6.72 1.26
C VAL A 70 -7.14 -6.83 2.05
N ALA A 71 -7.85 -5.71 2.22
CA ALA A 71 -9.14 -5.67 2.90
C ALA A 71 -10.29 -5.64 1.88
N LYS A 72 -10.23 -4.77 0.87
CA LYS A 72 -11.33 -4.60 -0.09
C LYS A 72 -10.92 -3.87 -1.38
N ASN A 73 -11.52 -4.25 -2.51
CA ASN A 73 -11.41 -3.47 -3.75
C ASN A 73 -12.32 -2.23 -3.72
N SER A 74 -11.84 -1.10 -4.26
CA SER A 74 -12.65 0.10 -4.47
C SER A 74 -13.55 -0.02 -5.68
N VAL A 75 -14.63 0.76 -5.69
CA VAL A 75 -15.38 1.11 -6.90
C VAL A 75 -14.70 2.32 -7.53
N LEU A 76 -14.34 2.21 -8.82
CA LEU A 76 -13.73 3.30 -9.58
C LEU A 76 -14.81 4.01 -10.41
N ASP A 77 -14.71 5.33 -10.45
CA ASP A 77 -15.43 6.19 -11.37
C ASP A 77 -14.43 6.72 -12.42
N PRO A 78 -14.49 6.23 -13.68
CA PRO A 78 -13.60 6.68 -14.75
C PRO A 78 -13.97 8.04 -15.34
N GLU A 79 -15.19 8.53 -15.11
CA GLU A 79 -15.61 9.85 -15.61
C GLU A 79 -14.99 10.97 -14.78
N THR A 80 -14.97 10.78 -13.44
CA THR A 80 -14.45 11.78 -12.50
C THR A 80 -13.03 11.48 -12.00
N MET A 81 -12.46 10.32 -12.36
CA MET A 81 -11.18 9.84 -11.84
C MET A 81 -11.14 9.75 -10.30
N THR A 82 -12.28 9.34 -9.72
CA THR A 82 -12.44 9.14 -8.27
C THR A 82 -12.68 7.68 -7.91
N TYR A 83 -12.39 7.33 -6.66
CA TYR A 83 -12.75 6.01 -6.14
C TYR A 83 -13.50 6.13 -4.82
N LYS A 84 -14.25 5.08 -4.50
CA LYS A 84 -14.84 4.89 -3.18
C LYS A 84 -14.73 3.44 -2.72
N VAL A 85 -14.44 3.21 -1.45
CA VAL A 85 -14.39 1.87 -0.84
C VAL A 85 -15.09 1.89 0.50
N ALA A 86 -16.01 0.95 0.71
CA ALA A 86 -16.71 0.85 1.98
C ALA A 86 -15.75 0.34 3.07
N ALA A 87 -15.64 1.09 4.16
CA ALA A 87 -14.64 0.93 5.21
C ALA A 87 -15.20 0.83 6.64
N SER A 88 -16.49 1.16 6.85
CA SER A 88 -17.11 1.25 8.19
C SER A 88 -16.88 0.04 9.13
N ASN A 89 -16.90 -1.18 8.60
CA ASN A 89 -16.69 -2.41 9.39
C ASN A 89 -15.25 -2.96 9.30
N LEU A 90 -14.36 -2.25 8.61
CA LEU A 90 -12.99 -2.69 8.34
C LEU A 90 -11.97 -1.80 9.06
N VAL A 91 -12.16 -0.48 8.97
CA VAL A 91 -11.36 0.53 9.67
C VAL A 91 -12.11 0.94 10.93
N THR A 92 -11.76 0.29 12.03
CA THR A 92 -12.42 0.41 13.34
C THR A 92 -11.57 1.19 14.36
N SER A 93 -10.32 1.53 14.04
CA SER A 93 -9.45 2.31 14.92
C SER A 93 -8.41 3.10 14.12
N LYS A 94 -8.06 4.30 14.63
CA LYS A 94 -6.94 5.12 14.14
C LYS A 94 -5.57 4.44 14.26
N ASP A 95 -5.45 3.39 15.06
CA ASP A 95 -4.20 2.66 15.25
C ASP A 95 -3.94 1.63 14.14
N GLN A 96 -4.96 1.34 13.31
CA GLN A 96 -4.81 0.49 12.14
C GLN A 96 -4.02 1.23 11.06
N LYS A 97 -3.07 0.53 10.43
CA LYS A 97 -2.37 1.08 9.28
C LYS A 97 -3.24 0.95 8.04
N VAL A 98 -3.90 2.03 7.65
CA VAL A 98 -4.80 2.09 6.50
C VAL A 98 -4.08 2.67 5.29
N GLU A 99 -4.09 1.93 4.17
CA GLU A 99 -3.42 2.33 2.94
C GLU A 99 -4.32 2.09 1.72
N MET A 100 -4.24 2.99 0.75
CA MET A 100 -4.85 2.84 -0.56
C MET A 100 -3.76 2.55 -1.59
N VAL A 101 -3.98 1.53 -2.41
CA VAL A 101 -2.99 1.03 -3.37
C VAL A 101 -3.58 0.99 -4.75
N MET A 102 -3.00 1.75 -5.68
CA MET A 102 -3.35 1.72 -7.09
C MET A 102 -2.44 0.75 -7.84
N SER A 103 -3.04 -0.04 -8.74
CA SER A 103 -2.31 -0.97 -9.60
C SER A 103 -2.80 -0.97 -11.05
N LYS A 104 -1.89 -1.34 -11.96
CA LYS A 104 -2.17 -1.67 -13.35
C LYS A 104 -1.92 -3.17 -13.54
N GLY A 105 -3.00 -3.94 -13.63
CA GLY A 105 -2.90 -5.40 -13.61
C GLY A 105 -2.30 -5.91 -12.30
N ALA A 106 -1.14 -6.58 -12.37
CA ALA A 106 -0.42 -7.10 -11.20
C ALA A 106 0.62 -6.11 -10.63
N THR A 107 0.86 -4.99 -11.32
CA THR A 107 1.90 -4.03 -10.93
C THR A 107 1.32 -2.95 -10.03
N GLU A 108 1.86 -2.81 -8.83
CA GLU A 108 1.60 -1.65 -7.96
C GLU A 108 2.20 -0.39 -8.60
N LEU A 109 1.37 0.63 -8.81
CA LEU A 109 1.79 1.92 -9.36
C LEU A 109 2.09 2.93 -8.25
N LYS A 110 1.23 2.97 -7.23
CA LYS A 110 1.34 3.92 -6.12
C LYS A 110 0.59 3.42 -4.88
N ARG A 111 1.11 3.77 -3.71
CA ARG A 111 0.51 3.52 -2.40
C ARG A 111 0.51 4.81 -1.59
N VAL A 112 -0.59 5.07 -0.90
CA VAL A 112 -0.74 6.22 0.01
C VAL A 112 -1.35 5.77 1.33
N THR A 113 -0.87 6.34 2.43
CA THR A 113 -1.46 6.15 3.76
C THR A 113 -2.67 7.07 3.91
N VAL A 114 -3.77 6.52 4.44
CA VAL A 114 -4.96 7.30 4.79
C VAL A 114 -4.79 7.88 6.18
N ASN A 115 -5.09 9.17 6.36
CA ASN A 115 -5.16 9.76 7.68
C ASN A 115 -6.46 9.32 8.36
N VAL A 116 -6.35 8.56 9.46
CA VAL A 116 -7.52 8.05 10.19
C VAL A 116 -7.75 8.90 11.44
N LEU A 117 -8.92 9.51 11.49
CA LEU A 117 -9.40 10.32 12.60
C LEU A 117 -10.26 9.47 13.54
N PRO A 118 -10.22 9.74 14.85
CA PRO A 118 -11.01 9.02 15.85
C PRO A 118 -12.51 9.21 15.69
#